data_AF-A0A951UJX1-F1
#
_entry.id   AF-A0A951UJX1-F1
#
_cell.length_a   1.000
_cell.length_b   1.000
_cell.length_c   1.000
_cell.angle_alpha   90.00
_cell.angle_beta   90.00
_cell.angle_gamma   90.00
#
_symmetry.space_group_name_H-M   'P 1'
#
loop_
_entity.id
_entity.type
_entity.pdbx_description
1 polymer ?
#
loop_
_entity_poly.entity_id
_entity_poly.type
_entity_poly.pdbx_seq_one_letter_code
_entity_poly.pdbx_strand_id
1 'polypeptide(L)'
;MTLINPFNLPSVYLSETKNLPNCTAIYFAIDSQNRILYVGQATNLASRWKNHHRQYQLEEIDKNYPVRIAWQAWNESDLGEAEKYLINNFQPLLNGRKVELPAVIPSEVILRDFLKVFSRRLIIIGIKYKNNTELTNVYLKYDWTDCSPKGTAARIKSFIRENKDKNTSLKFKWHKYGRMRGIIFRPGSREQKVNARQNRSYNNHWQVACNGVILHITPSNNYKEFKSSTDSKELAGIKLRTLTKVALSEMSSKYPYEYSGISCLESDPIPLLWVIGSSTR
;
A
#
# COMPACT_ATOMS: atom_id res chain seq x y z
N MET A 1 -30.57 -30.62 -4.35
CA MET A 1 -29.33 -29.87 -4.65
C MET A 1 -28.96 -30.16 -6.08
N THR A 2 -28.90 -29.14 -6.92
CA THR A 2 -28.47 -29.24 -8.32
C THR A 2 -27.00 -29.63 -8.37
N LEU A 3 -26.67 -30.65 -9.18
CA LEU A 3 -25.30 -31.09 -9.39
C LEU A 3 -24.55 -29.98 -10.15
N ILE A 4 -23.71 -29.20 -9.45
CA ILE A 4 -22.91 -28.15 -10.08
C ILE A 4 -21.70 -28.80 -10.74
N ASN A 5 -21.55 -28.59 -12.04
CA ASN A 5 -20.31 -28.92 -12.75
C ASN A 5 -19.46 -27.66 -12.92
N PRO A 6 -18.41 -27.46 -12.10
CA PRO A 6 -17.60 -26.24 -12.12
C PRO A 6 -16.83 -26.06 -13.44
N PHE A 7 -16.65 -27.12 -14.22
CA PHE A 7 -15.89 -27.06 -15.46
C PHE A 7 -16.63 -26.34 -16.59
N ASN A 8 -17.96 -26.31 -16.55
CA ASN A 8 -18.83 -25.71 -17.57
C ASN A 8 -19.38 -24.33 -17.17
N LEU A 9 -18.99 -23.81 -16.01
CA LEU A 9 -19.44 -22.51 -15.51
C LEU A 9 -18.78 -21.35 -16.29
N PRO A 10 -19.43 -20.17 -16.34
CA PRO A 10 -18.77 -18.96 -16.82
C PRO A 10 -17.48 -18.72 -16.02
N SER A 11 -16.42 -18.35 -16.73
CA SER A 11 -15.10 -18.17 -16.13
C SER A 11 -14.27 -17.12 -16.86
N VAL A 12 -13.29 -16.56 -16.17
CA VAL A 12 -12.24 -15.69 -16.71
C VAL A 12 -10.89 -16.19 -16.27
N TYR A 13 -9.83 -15.90 -17.01
CA TYR A 13 -8.47 -16.22 -16.54
C TYR A 13 -8.12 -15.41 -15.29
N LEU A 14 -7.20 -15.92 -14.48
CA LEU A 14 -6.73 -15.24 -13.26
C LEU A 14 -6.17 -13.84 -13.56
N SER A 15 -5.48 -13.70 -14.69
CA SER A 15 -4.98 -12.42 -15.22
C SER A 15 -6.08 -11.42 -15.63
N GLU A 16 -7.32 -11.88 -15.74
CA GLU A 16 -8.48 -11.13 -16.21
C GLU A 16 -9.55 -10.93 -15.11
N THR A 17 -9.18 -11.13 -13.84
CA THR A 17 -10.10 -10.97 -12.68
C THR A 17 -10.81 -9.62 -12.60
N LYS A 18 -10.30 -8.57 -13.29
CA LYS A 18 -10.99 -7.29 -13.49
C LYS A 18 -12.34 -7.39 -14.22
N ASN A 19 -12.55 -8.47 -14.99
CA ASN A 19 -13.76 -8.73 -15.76
C ASN A 19 -14.81 -9.55 -14.96
N LEU A 20 -14.54 -9.87 -13.70
CA LEU A 20 -15.49 -10.60 -12.85
C LEU A 20 -16.76 -9.77 -12.58
N PRO A 21 -17.94 -10.42 -12.49
CA PRO A 21 -19.20 -9.73 -12.24
C PRO A 21 -19.35 -9.22 -10.80
N ASN A 22 -20.16 -8.18 -10.64
CA ASN A 22 -20.61 -7.68 -9.33
C ASN A 22 -21.80 -8.50 -8.82
N CYS A 23 -21.59 -9.76 -8.44
CA CYS A 23 -22.65 -10.62 -7.91
C CYS A 23 -22.20 -11.41 -6.68
N THR A 24 -23.20 -11.91 -5.95
CA THR A 24 -23.04 -12.95 -4.93
C THR A 24 -22.81 -14.29 -5.63
N ALA A 25 -21.76 -15.01 -5.26
CA ALA A 25 -21.37 -16.23 -5.96
C ALA A 25 -20.53 -17.19 -5.10
N ILE A 26 -20.61 -18.47 -5.46
CA ILE A 26 -19.54 -19.44 -5.18
C ILE A 26 -18.62 -19.48 -6.41
N TYR A 27 -17.31 -19.41 -6.18
CA TYR A 27 -16.30 -19.48 -7.23
C TYR A 27 -15.29 -20.59 -7.01
N PHE A 28 -14.69 -21.02 -8.11
CA PHE A 28 -13.74 -22.11 -8.22
C PHE A 28 -12.50 -21.57 -8.93
N ALA A 29 -11.33 -21.72 -8.32
CA ALA A 29 -10.06 -21.59 -9.03
C ALA A 29 -9.71 -22.96 -9.63
N ILE A 30 -9.61 -23.03 -10.95
CA ILE A 30 -9.42 -24.26 -11.70
C ILE A 30 -8.23 -24.06 -12.63
N ASP A 31 -7.28 -24.99 -12.64
CA ASP A 31 -6.16 -24.91 -13.58
C ASP A 31 -6.45 -25.58 -14.93
N SER A 32 -5.50 -25.45 -15.85
CA SER A 32 -5.55 -26.04 -17.19
C SER A 32 -5.56 -27.58 -17.21
N GLN A 33 -5.26 -28.24 -16.08
CA GLN A 33 -5.34 -29.68 -15.90
C GLN A 33 -6.71 -30.11 -15.30
N ASN A 34 -7.68 -29.20 -15.24
CA ASN A 34 -8.99 -29.40 -14.61
C ASN A 34 -8.92 -29.80 -13.13
N ARG A 35 -7.88 -29.36 -12.41
CA ARG A 35 -7.81 -29.54 -10.95
C ARG A 35 -8.49 -28.36 -10.27
N ILE A 36 -9.40 -28.63 -9.34
CA ILE A 36 -10.01 -27.60 -8.51
C ILE A 36 -9.03 -27.25 -7.40
N LEU A 37 -8.39 -26.09 -7.52
CA LEU A 37 -7.37 -25.62 -6.58
C LEU A 37 -8.00 -25.03 -5.33
N TYR A 38 -9.09 -24.28 -5.50
CA TYR A 38 -9.73 -23.54 -4.41
C TYR A 38 -11.21 -23.33 -4.69
N VAL A 39 -12.03 -23.42 -3.65
CA VAL A 39 -13.45 -23.03 -3.63
C VAL A 39 -13.62 -21.92 -2.62
N GLY A 40 -14.32 -20.86 -3.01
CA GLY A 40 -14.61 -19.73 -2.13
C GLY A 40 -15.98 -19.13 -2.36
N GLN A 41 -16.47 -18.40 -1.37
CA GLN A 41 -17.67 -17.57 -1.48
C GLN A 41 -17.37 -16.08 -1.58
N ALA A 42 -18.29 -15.32 -2.17
CA ALA A 42 -18.27 -13.86 -2.19
C ALA A 42 -19.69 -13.28 -2.21
N THR A 43 -19.96 -12.25 -1.40
CA THR A 43 -21.14 -11.38 -1.54
C THR A 43 -20.99 -10.38 -2.69
N ASN A 44 -19.75 -10.13 -3.12
CA ASN A 44 -19.44 -9.44 -4.36
C ASN A 44 -18.13 -10.01 -4.94
N LEU A 45 -18.26 -10.78 -6.01
CA LEU A 45 -17.15 -11.52 -6.61
C LEU A 45 -16.02 -10.59 -7.10
N ALA A 46 -16.34 -9.55 -7.86
CA ALA A 46 -15.35 -8.57 -8.35
C ALA A 46 -14.55 -7.91 -7.21
N SER A 47 -15.21 -7.56 -6.09
CA SER A 47 -14.55 -6.93 -4.95
C SER A 47 -13.72 -7.92 -4.14
N ARG A 48 -14.15 -9.18 -4.04
CA ARG A 48 -13.42 -10.25 -3.34
C ARG A 48 -12.02 -10.47 -3.93
N TRP A 49 -11.88 -10.31 -5.24
CA TRP A 49 -10.64 -10.55 -5.97
C TRP A 49 -9.63 -9.38 -5.97
N LYS A 50 -9.97 -8.21 -5.40
CA LYS A 50 -9.03 -7.06 -5.35
C LYS A 50 -7.84 -7.27 -4.40
N ASN A 51 -8.01 -8.08 -3.36
CA ASN A 51 -6.98 -8.39 -2.37
C ASN A 51 -7.15 -9.85 -1.91
N HIS A 52 -7.24 -10.76 -2.88
CA HIS A 52 -7.55 -12.14 -2.56
C HIS A 52 -6.39 -12.78 -1.79
N HIS A 53 -6.67 -13.29 -0.59
CA HIS A 53 -5.64 -13.84 0.30
C HIS A 53 -4.78 -14.97 -0.30
N ARG A 54 -5.31 -15.75 -1.26
CA ARG A 54 -4.56 -16.80 -1.97
C ARG A 54 -4.04 -16.39 -3.35
N GLN A 55 -4.12 -15.11 -3.69
CA GLN A 55 -3.71 -14.61 -5.00
C GLN A 55 -2.29 -15.06 -5.36
N TYR A 56 -1.33 -14.89 -4.45
CA TYR A 56 0.05 -15.33 -4.67
C TYR A 56 0.18 -16.83 -5.01
N GLN A 57 -0.45 -17.71 -4.23
CA GLN A 57 -0.38 -19.15 -4.48
C GLN A 57 -0.97 -19.53 -5.84
N LEU A 58 -2.08 -18.87 -6.21
CA LEU A 58 -2.72 -19.09 -7.50
C LEU A 58 -1.87 -18.53 -8.65
N GLU A 59 -1.24 -17.37 -8.48
CA GLU A 59 -0.31 -16.78 -9.45
C GLU A 59 0.94 -17.66 -9.65
N GLU A 60 1.48 -18.29 -8.59
CA GLU A 60 2.59 -19.24 -8.73
C GLU A 60 2.19 -20.49 -9.52
N ILE A 61 0.97 -20.99 -9.32
CA ILE A 61 0.44 -22.13 -10.08
C ILE A 61 0.18 -21.72 -11.55
N ASP A 62 -0.39 -20.53 -11.77
CA ASP A 62 -0.77 -19.97 -13.08
C ASP A 62 0.41 -19.88 -14.05
N LYS A 63 1.64 -19.67 -13.55
CA LYS A 63 2.88 -19.66 -14.37
C LYS A 63 3.07 -20.94 -15.19
N ASN A 64 2.71 -22.09 -14.63
CA ASN A 64 2.90 -23.40 -15.25
C ASN A 64 1.57 -24.02 -15.71
N TYR A 65 0.49 -23.72 -14.99
CA TYR A 65 -0.84 -24.27 -15.22
C TYR A 65 -1.85 -23.13 -15.17
N PRO A 66 -2.14 -22.47 -16.31
CA PRO A 66 -3.05 -21.33 -16.36
C PRO A 66 -4.33 -21.58 -15.57
N VAL A 67 -4.64 -20.66 -14.67
CA VAL A 67 -5.76 -20.72 -13.74
C VAL A 67 -6.89 -19.85 -14.26
N ARG A 68 -8.11 -20.38 -14.22
CA ARG A 68 -9.34 -19.65 -14.44
C ARG A 68 -10.19 -19.63 -13.19
N ILE A 69 -10.93 -18.54 -13.03
CA ILE A 69 -11.90 -18.34 -11.97
C ILE A 69 -13.28 -18.58 -12.56
N ALA A 70 -13.85 -19.73 -12.27
CA ALA A 70 -15.21 -20.09 -12.64
C ALA A 70 -16.19 -19.75 -11.52
N TRP A 71 -17.43 -19.38 -11.82
CA TRP A 71 -18.39 -19.02 -10.77
C TRP A 71 -19.82 -19.43 -11.08
N GLN A 72 -20.57 -19.64 -10.00
CA GLN A 72 -22.01 -19.83 -10.00
C GLN A 72 -22.62 -18.71 -9.16
N ALA A 73 -23.50 -17.89 -9.75
CA ALA A 73 -24.27 -16.92 -8.99
C ALA A 73 -25.12 -17.64 -7.94
N TRP A 74 -25.18 -17.07 -6.74
CA TRP A 74 -25.77 -17.70 -5.57
C TRP A 74 -26.60 -16.71 -4.74
N ASN A 75 -27.49 -17.23 -3.90
CA ASN A 75 -28.24 -16.42 -2.94
C ASN A 75 -27.39 -16.17 -1.68
N GLU A 76 -27.57 -15.03 -1.02
CA GLU A 76 -26.72 -14.70 0.14
C GLU A 76 -27.02 -15.57 1.37
N SER A 77 -28.27 -16.04 1.51
CA SER A 77 -28.75 -16.76 2.70
C SER A 77 -28.05 -18.10 2.98
N ASP A 78 -27.57 -18.78 1.95
CA ASP A 78 -27.04 -20.15 2.01
C ASP A 78 -25.59 -20.27 1.50
N LEU A 79 -24.92 -19.13 1.27
CA LEU A 79 -23.53 -19.07 0.79
C LEU A 79 -22.57 -19.95 1.61
N GLY A 80 -22.62 -19.84 2.94
CA GLY A 80 -21.70 -20.56 3.82
C GLY A 80 -21.92 -22.07 3.81
N GLU A 81 -23.17 -22.51 3.71
CA GLU A 81 -23.51 -23.93 3.61
C GLU A 81 -23.10 -24.48 2.24
N ALA A 82 -23.33 -23.73 1.17
CA ALA A 82 -22.91 -24.09 -0.18
C ALA A 82 -21.38 -24.20 -0.30
N GLU A 83 -20.63 -23.22 0.22
CA GLU A 83 -19.16 -23.26 0.24
C GLU A 83 -18.65 -24.49 0.98
N LYS A 84 -19.18 -24.75 2.18
CA LYS A 84 -18.80 -25.92 2.99
C LYS A 84 -19.11 -27.24 2.27
N TYR A 85 -20.29 -27.36 1.68
CA TYR A 85 -20.68 -28.54 0.91
C TYR A 85 -19.75 -28.78 -0.27
N LEU A 86 -19.45 -27.72 -1.05
CA LEU A 86 -18.61 -27.83 -2.25
C LEU A 86 -17.15 -28.10 -1.91
N ILE A 87 -16.61 -27.51 -0.83
CA ILE A 87 -15.28 -27.86 -0.30
C ILE A 87 -15.24 -29.35 0.08
N ASN A 88 -16.25 -29.83 0.78
CA ASN A 88 -16.31 -31.24 1.19
C ASN A 88 -16.45 -32.19 0.00
N ASN A 89 -17.18 -31.80 -1.03
CA ASN A 89 -17.40 -32.63 -2.22
C ASN A 89 -16.17 -32.65 -3.16
N PHE A 90 -15.52 -31.51 -3.36
CA PHE A 90 -14.42 -31.39 -4.33
C PHE A 90 -13.02 -31.53 -3.71
N GLN A 91 -12.89 -31.48 -2.38
CA GLN A 91 -11.63 -31.54 -1.64
C GLN A 91 -10.50 -30.68 -2.28
N PRO A 92 -10.70 -29.37 -2.50
CA PRO A 92 -9.76 -28.55 -3.25
C PRO A 92 -8.40 -28.45 -2.56
N LEU A 93 -7.32 -28.42 -3.35
CA LEU A 93 -5.94 -28.47 -2.86
C LEU A 93 -5.62 -27.42 -1.79
N LEU A 94 -6.11 -26.18 -1.97
CA LEU A 94 -5.74 -25.03 -1.14
C LEU A 94 -6.72 -24.79 0.03
N ASN A 95 -7.96 -25.30 -0.01
CA ASN A 95 -8.89 -25.14 1.10
C ASN A 95 -8.34 -25.83 2.36
N GLY A 96 -8.43 -25.16 3.51
CA GLY A 96 -7.88 -25.68 4.78
C GLY A 96 -6.35 -25.67 4.91
N ARG A 97 -5.59 -25.31 3.86
CA ARG A 97 -4.12 -25.18 3.93
C ARG A 97 -3.71 -23.79 4.40
N LYS A 98 -2.53 -23.70 5.02
CA LYS A 98 -1.91 -22.41 5.36
C LYS A 98 -1.73 -21.57 4.09
N VAL A 99 -2.03 -20.28 4.17
CA VAL A 99 -1.77 -19.34 3.07
C VAL A 99 -0.28 -19.11 3.01
N GLU A 100 0.33 -19.46 1.88
CA GLU A 100 1.73 -19.15 1.61
C GLU A 100 1.85 -17.72 1.11
N LEU A 101 2.91 -17.04 1.55
CA LEU A 101 3.25 -15.69 1.14
C LEU A 101 4.55 -15.75 0.32
N PRO A 102 4.84 -14.73 -0.51
CA PRO A 102 6.11 -14.66 -1.22
C PRO A 102 7.28 -14.80 -0.27
N ALA A 103 8.27 -15.62 -0.65
CA ALA A 103 9.48 -15.82 0.14
C ALA A 103 10.18 -14.49 0.41
N VAL A 104 10.21 -13.58 -0.58
CA VAL A 104 10.68 -12.20 -0.43
C VAL A 104 9.69 -11.28 -1.14
N ILE A 105 9.30 -10.19 -0.49
CA ILE A 105 8.49 -9.13 -1.07
C ILE A 105 9.41 -7.95 -1.41
N PRO A 106 9.55 -7.58 -2.70
CA PRO A 106 10.37 -6.45 -3.10
C PRO A 106 10.00 -5.17 -2.35
N SER A 107 11.00 -4.39 -1.95
CA SER A 107 10.80 -3.15 -1.20
C SER A 107 9.85 -2.18 -1.91
N GLU A 108 9.95 -2.12 -3.23
CA GLU A 108 9.10 -1.25 -4.05
C GLU A 108 7.62 -1.60 -4.00
N VAL A 109 7.24 -2.89 -3.83
CA VAL A 109 5.83 -3.29 -3.73
C VAL A 109 5.21 -2.67 -2.48
N ILE A 110 5.90 -2.81 -1.33
CA ILE A 110 5.43 -2.24 -0.06
C ILE A 110 5.49 -0.72 -0.07
N LEU A 111 6.49 -0.12 -0.72
CA LEU A 111 6.57 1.34 -0.88
C LEU A 111 5.41 1.87 -1.73
N ARG A 112 5.05 1.20 -2.82
CA ARG A 112 3.93 1.62 -3.67
C ARG A 112 2.61 1.52 -2.92
N ASP A 113 2.39 0.46 -2.15
CA ASP A 113 1.21 0.34 -1.29
C ASP A 113 1.16 1.46 -0.25
N PHE A 114 2.29 1.80 0.36
CA PHE A 114 2.41 2.95 1.24
C PHE A 114 2.00 4.24 0.53
N LEU A 115 2.65 4.56 -0.60
CA LEU A 115 2.39 5.79 -1.34
C LEU A 115 0.95 5.89 -1.85
N LYS A 116 0.32 4.77 -2.26
CA LYS A 116 -1.11 4.74 -2.63
C LYS A 116 -1.99 5.17 -1.46
N VAL A 117 -1.79 4.57 -0.28
CA VAL A 117 -2.56 4.87 0.94
C VAL A 117 -2.38 6.32 1.39
N PHE A 118 -1.18 6.88 1.21
CA PHE A 118 -0.81 8.21 1.70
C PHE A 118 -0.78 9.31 0.64
N SER A 119 -1.12 9.01 -0.62
CA SER A 119 -1.09 9.94 -1.76
C SER A 119 -1.81 11.27 -1.53
N ARG A 120 -2.93 11.23 -0.78
CA ARG A 120 -3.73 12.43 -0.44
C ARG A 120 -3.28 13.14 0.84
N ARG A 121 -2.32 12.57 1.57
CA ARG A 121 -1.84 13.02 2.89
C ARG A 121 -0.40 13.51 2.87
N LEU A 122 0.34 13.19 1.81
CA LEU A 122 1.72 13.60 1.59
C LEU A 122 1.80 14.60 0.44
N ILE A 123 2.72 15.56 0.57
CA ILE A 123 3.09 16.50 -0.49
C ILE A 123 4.60 16.40 -0.67
N ILE A 124 5.05 16.18 -1.90
CA ILE A 124 6.46 16.24 -2.25
C ILE A 124 6.85 17.71 -2.32
N ILE A 125 7.81 18.12 -1.49
CA ILE A 125 8.32 19.50 -1.49
C ILE A 125 9.56 19.68 -2.36
N GLY A 126 10.23 18.58 -2.70
CA GLY A 126 11.33 18.59 -3.66
C GLY A 126 12.29 17.43 -3.48
N ILE A 127 13.41 17.52 -4.19
CA ILE A 127 14.41 16.47 -4.34
C ILE A 127 15.82 17.05 -4.21
N LYS A 128 16.71 16.30 -3.57
CA LYS A 128 18.17 16.54 -3.61
C LYS A 128 18.79 15.36 -4.36
N TYR A 129 19.31 15.63 -5.55
CA TYR A 129 19.90 14.59 -6.40
C TYR A 129 21.18 14.02 -5.79
N LYS A 130 21.50 12.77 -6.14
CA LYS A 130 22.71 12.09 -5.68
C LYS A 130 23.95 12.93 -6.01
N ASN A 131 24.95 12.85 -5.13
CA ASN A 131 26.30 13.33 -5.39
C ASN A 131 27.30 12.19 -5.08
N ASN A 132 28.60 12.48 -5.02
CA ASN A 132 29.63 11.46 -4.79
C ASN A 132 29.52 10.78 -3.41
N THR A 133 28.82 11.39 -2.45
CA THR A 133 28.76 10.93 -1.05
C THR A 133 27.36 10.59 -0.56
N GLU A 134 26.31 11.02 -1.27
CA GLU A 134 24.92 10.90 -0.84
C GLU A 134 24.03 10.37 -1.96
N LEU A 135 23.08 9.51 -1.59
CA LEU A 135 22.01 9.04 -2.48
C LEU A 135 21.03 10.17 -2.82
N THR A 136 20.16 9.92 -3.80
CA THR A 136 19.05 10.83 -4.10
C THR A 136 18.06 10.86 -2.92
N ASN A 137 17.72 12.04 -2.43
CA ASN A 137 16.77 12.26 -1.34
C ASN A 137 15.51 12.95 -1.83
N VAL A 138 14.34 12.40 -1.54
CA VAL A 138 13.03 13.01 -1.82
C VAL A 138 12.40 13.44 -0.51
N TYR A 139 11.94 14.69 -0.45
CA TYR A 139 11.37 15.27 0.77
C TYR A 139 9.85 15.37 0.65
N LEU A 140 9.15 14.73 1.57
CA LEU A 140 7.71 14.72 1.69
C LEU A 140 7.26 15.36 2.99
N LYS A 141 6.14 16.08 2.91
CA LYS A 141 5.50 16.76 4.04
C LYS A 141 4.11 16.23 4.31
N TYR A 142 3.73 16.15 5.58
CA TYR A 142 2.38 15.82 6.02
C TYR A 142 1.84 16.84 7.03
N ASP A 143 0.51 16.92 7.11
CA ASP A 143 -0.19 17.70 8.13
C ASP A 143 -0.10 17.02 9.50
N TRP A 144 0.49 17.71 10.47
CA TRP A 144 0.63 17.22 11.85
C TRP A 144 -0.50 17.65 12.78
N THR A 145 -1.37 18.56 12.35
CA THR A 145 -2.39 19.17 13.23
C THR A 145 -3.38 18.12 13.77
N ASP A 146 -3.70 17.10 12.97
CA ASP A 146 -4.46 15.94 13.42
C ASP A 146 -3.56 14.93 14.15
N CYS A 147 -3.55 15.04 15.48
CA CYS A 147 -2.88 14.10 16.39
C CYS A 147 -3.78 12.93 16.85
N SER A 148 -4.96 12.76 16.26
CA SER A 148 -5.87 11.65 16.57
C SER A 148 -5.42 10.34 15.91
N PRO A 149 -6.06 9.19 16.20
CA PRO A 149 -5.84 7.95 15.46
C PRO A 149 -6.08 8.06 13.94
N LYS A 150 -6.84 9.07 13.48
CA LYS A 150 -7.10 9.34 12.05
C LYS A 150 -6.01 10.20 11.39
N GLY A 151 -5.12 10.78 12.21
CA GLY A 151 -4.00 11.60 11.79
C GLY A 151 -2.98 10.86 10.95
N THR A 152 -2.28 11.58 10.07
CA THR A 152 -1.32 10.97 9.13
C THR A 152 -0.21 10.23 9.88
N ALA A 153 0.27 10.79 11.00
CA ALA A 153 1.32 10.16 11.78
C ALA A 153 0.91 8.83 12.43
N ALA A 154 -0.30 8.77 13.00
CA ALA A 154 -0.84 7.55 13.59
C ALA A 154 -1.05 6.48 12.50
N ARG A 155 -1.57 6.88 11.34
CA ARG A 155 -1.78 5.98 10.21
C ARG A 155 -0.47 5.43 9.65
N ILE A 156 0.59 6.22 9.55
CA ILE A 156 1.92 5.73 9.13
C ILE A 156 2.41 4.66 10.12
N LYS A 157 2.27 4.88 11.43
CA LYS A 157 2.63 3.87 12.45
C LYS A 157 1.80 2.59 12.32
N SER A 158 0.50 2.70 12.09
CA SER A 158 -0.36 1.54 11.84
C SER A 158 0.08 0.76 10.60
N PHE A 159 0.36 1.45 9.49
CA PHE A 159 0.86 0.83 8.26
C PHE A 159 2.17 0.07 8.51
N ILE A 160 3.13 0.70 9.21
CA ILE A 160 4.41 0.05 9.54
C ILE A 160 4.18 -1.21 10.39
N ARG A 161 3.28 -1.15 11.38
CA ARG A 161 2.93 -2.29 12.23
C ARG A 161 2.26 -3.42 11.44
N GLU A 162 1.30 -3.10 10.59
CA GLU A 162 0.57 -4.06 9.75
C GLU A 162 1.48 -4.77 8.73
N ASN A 163 2.61 -4.15 8.35
CA ASN A 163 3.58 -4.69 7.41
C ASN A 163 4.85 -5.22 8.10
N LYS A 164 4.90 -5.29 9.44
CA LYS A 164 6.11 -5.68 10.19
C LYS A 164 6.59 -7.10 9.86
N ASP A 165 5.65 -8.02 9.69
CA ASP A 165 5.93 -9.45 9.51
C ASP A 165 6.11 -9.84 8.03
N LYS A 166 5.98 -8.87 7.11
CA LYS A 166 6.26 -9.09 5.69
C LYS A 166 7.76 -9.28 5.47
N ASN A 167 8.14 -10.31 4.74
CA ASN A 167 9.56 -10.55 4.42
C ASN A 167 10.06 -9.59 3.33
N THR A 168 10.29 -8.34 3.71
CA THR A 168 10.79 -7.27 2.84
C THR A 168 12.01 -6.58 3.43
N SER A 169 12.90 -6.12 2.55
CA SER A 169 14.03 -5.26 2.92
C SER A 169 13.62 -3.81 3.22
N LEU A 170 12.36 -3.41 2.94
CA LEU A 170 11.89 -2.06 3.20
C LEU A 170 11.79 -1.82 4.71
N LYS A 171 12.56 -0.85 5.22
CA LYS A 171 12.53 -0.45 6.63
C LYS A 171 12.24 1.04 6.76
N PHE A 172 11.28 1.36 7.61
CA PHE A 172 11.01 2.73 8.05
C PHE A 172 11.85 3.03 9.28
N LYS A 173 12.85 3.90 9.14
CA LYS A 173 13.62 4.42 10.26
C LYS A 173 12.88 5.61 10.86
N TRP A 174 12.72 5.59 12.18
CA TRP A 174 12.10 6.67 12.91
C TRP A 174 13.19 7.58 13.49
N HIS A 175 13.01 8.89 13.30
CA HIS A 175 13.80 9.92 13.95
C HIS A 175 12.88 10.86 14.74
N LYS A 176 13.35 11.25 15.92
CA LYS A 176 12.65 12.23 16.76
C LYS A 176 12.60 13.57 16.01
N TYR A 177 11.39 14.11 15.84
CA TYR A 177 11.19 15.42 15.23
C TYR A 177 10.61 16.37 16.30
N GLY A 178 11.30 17.48 16.57
CA GLY A 178 10.96 18.41 17.65
C GLY A 178 11.60 18.06 19.01
N ARG A 179 11.46 18.98 19.97
CA ARG A 179 11.98 18.85 21.34
C ARG A 179 10.82 18.84 22.32
N MET A 180 10.79 17.87 23.25
CA MET A 180 9.98 18.03 24.47
C MET A 180 10.63 19.13 25.30
N ARG A 181 9.88 20.18 25.61
CA ARG A 181 10.26 21.21 26.58
C ARG A 181 9.29 21.15 27.78
N GLY A 182 9.76 21.54 28.96
CA GLY A 182 8.95 21.60 30.19
C GLY A 182 9.19 20.46 31.18
N ILE A 183 8.29 20.38 32.16
CA ILE A 183 8.35 19.46 33.32
C ILE A 183 8.27 18.00 32.85
N ILE A 184 9.01 17.11 33.53
CA ILE A 184 8.93 15.66 33.28
C ILE A 184 7.59 15.16 33.83
N PHE A 185 6.68 14.82 32.92
CA PHE A 185 5.41 14.20 33.27
C PHE A 185 5.55 12.68 33.35
N ARG A 186 4.71 12.03 34.17
CA ARG A 186 4.60 10.57 34.21
C ARG A 186 4.36 10.02 32.79
N PRO A 187 5.13 9.02 32.32
CA PRO A 187 4.88 8.38 31.04
C PRO A 187 3.42 7.91 30.90
N GLY A 188 2.76 8.30 29.82
CA GLY A 188 1.37 7.97 29.51
C GLY A 188 0.31 8.91 30.11
N SER A 189 0.68 9.88 30.96
CA SER A 189 -0.26 10.81 31.59
C SER A 189 -0.98 11.73 30.59
N ARG A 190 -2.12 12.30 30.99
CA ARG A 190 -2.86 13.25 30.14
C ARG A 190 -2.02 14.48 29.84
N GLU A 191 -1.29 14.97 30.84
CA GLU A 191 -0.41 16.12 30.79
C GLU A 191 0.78 15.85 29.87
N GLN A 192 1.41 14.67 29.95
CA GLN A 192 2.47 14.28 29.03
C GLN A 192 1.96 14.26 27.58
N LYS A 193 0.76 13.71 27.35
CA LYS A 193 0.13 13.66 26.02
C LYS A 193 -0.21 15.06 25.51
N VAL A 194 -0.71 15.95 26.37
CA VAL A 194 -0.98 17.36 26.02
C VAL A 194 0.32 18.10 25.70
N ASN A 195 1.35 17.95 26.54
CA ASN A 195 2.66 18.57 26.34
C ASN A 195 3.33 18.07 25.04
N ALA A 196 3.21 16.76 24.74
CA ALA A 196 3.72 16.17 23.52
C ALA A 196 2.94 16.65 22.27
N ARG A 197 1.64 16.95 22.38
CA ARG A 197 0.87 17.60 21.30
C ARG A 197 1.31 19.05 21.09
N GLN A 198 1.40 19.83 22.17
CA GLN A 198 1.83 21.24 22.13
C GLN A 198 3.25 21.41 21.60
N ASN A 199 4.18 20.56 22.05
CA ASN A 199 5.59 20.58 21.64
C ASN A 199 5.89 19.69 20.44
N ARG A 200 4.86 19.25 19.71
CA ARG A 200 5.06 18.48 18.47
C ARG A 200 5.90 17.21 18.68
N SER A 201 5.93 16.63 19.87
CA SER A 201 6.75 15.46 20.16
C SER A 201 6.16 14.15 19.60
N TYR A 202 4.94 14.21 19.07
CA TYR A 202 4.36 13.19 18.19
C TYR A 202 4.75 13.36 16.72
N ASN A 203 5.39 14.47 16.37
CA ASN A 203 5.92 14.67 15.04
C ASN A 203 7.05 13.67 14.87
N ASN A 204 6.88 12.82 13.87
CA ASN A 204 7.88 11.84 13.55
C ASN A 204 8.46 12.22 12.19
N HIS A 205 9.78 12.13 12.11
CA HIS A 205 10.46 12.03 10.84
C HIS A 205 10.60 10.55 10.54
N TRP A 206 10.05 10.11 9.41
CA TRP A 206 10.32 8.78 8.89
C TRP A 206 11.26 8.88 7.71
N GLN A 207 12.28 8.03 7.72
CA GLN A 207 13.15 7.82 6.59
C GLN A 207 12.91 6.41 6.06
N VAL A 208 12.71 6.28 4.76
CA VAL A 208 12.56 4.98 4.08
C VAL A 208 13.42 4.99 2.82
N ALA A 209 14.19 3.93 2.62
CA ALA A 209 15.06 3.79 1.44
C ALA A 209 14.50 2.70 0.53
N CYS A 210 14.46 2.98 -0.78
CA CYS A 210 14.01 2.03 -1.80
C CYS A 210 14.78 2.29 -3.09
N ASN A 211 15.38 1.24 -3.66
CA ASN A 211 16.05 1.25 -4.97
C ASN A 211 17.00 2.45 -5.19
N GLY A 212 17.83 2.77 -4.18
CA GLY A 212 18.82 3.86 -4.27
C GLY A 212 18.29 5.27 -3.99
N VAL A 213 17.02 5.41 -3.60
CA VAL A 213 16.40 6.68 -3.22
C VAL A 213 15.97 6.65 -1.76
N ILE A 214 16.18 7.76 -1.05
CA ILE A 214 15.78 7.94 0.34
C ILE A 214 14.61 8.92 0.41
N LEU A 215 13.49 8.52 1.01
CA LEU A 215 12.35 9.39 1.25
C LEU A 215 12.40 9.91 2.69
N HIS A 216 12.30 11.22 2.84
CA HIS A 216 12.19 11.91 4.12
C HIS A 216 10.76 12.41 4.31
N ILE A 217 10.02 11.78 5.21
CA ILE A 217 8.63 12.15 5.51
C ILE A 217 8.62 12.93 6.82
N THR A 218 8.40 14.23 6.74
CA THR A 218 8.44 15.13 7.90
C THR A 218 7.15 15.94 8.01
N PRO A 219 6.78 16.41 9.20
CA PRO A 219 5.58 17.23 9.36
C PRO A 219 5.81 18.68 8.88
N SER A 220 4.72 19.39 8.57
CA SER A 220 4.76 20.81 8.21
C SER A 220 3.63 21.61 8.83
N ASN A 221 3.93 22.85 9.28
CA ASN A 221 2.91 23.85 9.63
C ASN A 221 2.23 24.45 8.40
N ASN A 222 2.93 24.42 7.27
CA ASN A 222 2.54 25.10 6.04
C ASN A 222 1.86 24.12 5.07
N TYR A 223 1.37 22.98 5.57
CA TYR A 223 0.77 21.94 4.71
C TYR A 223 -0.38 22.49 3.86
N LYS A 224 -1.23 23.37 4.42
CA LYS A 224 -2.32 24.01 3.69
C LYS A 224 -1.83 24.95 2.58
N GLU A 225 -0.79 25.75 2.87
CA GLU A 225 -0.12 26.65 1.91
C GLU A 225 0.54 25.85 0.78
N PHE A 226 1.22 24.74 1.09
CA PHE A 226 1.78 23.86 0.07
C PHE A 226 0.67 23.26 -0.80
N LYS A 227 -0.43 22.81 -0.20
CA LYS A 227 -1.51 22.13 -0.90
C LYS A 227 -2.17 23.00 -1.98
N SER A 228 -2.25 24.32 -1.78
CA SER A 228 -2.80 25.26 -2.78
C SER A 228 -1.89 25.46 -3.98
N SER A 229 -0.58 25.21 -3.84
CA SER A 229 0.42 25.47 -4.87
C SER A 229 1.14 24.18 -5.27
N THR A 230 0.35 23.15 -5.61
CA THR A 230 0.85 21.83 -6.01
C THR A 230 0.33 21.40 -7.36
N ASP A 231 1.21 20.73 -8.12
CA ASP A 231 0.87 19.93 -9.29
C ASP A 231 0.87 18.44 -8.92
N SER A 232 0.78 17.56 -9.91
CA SER A 232 0.87 16.11 -9.75
C SER A 232 2.14 15.57 -10.41
N LYS A 233 2.98 14.86 -9.66
CA LYS A 233 4.12 14.09 -10.19
C LYS A 233 4.10 12.67 -9.66
N GLU A 234 4.83 11.78 -10.32
CA GLU A 234 4.93 10.38 -9.92
C GLU A 234 6.11 10.13 -8.98
N LEU A 235 5.89 9.25 -8.02
CA LEU A 235 6.90 8.71 -7.11
C LEU A 235 6.64 7.21 -6.95
N ALA A 236 7.58 6.37 -7.39
CA ALA A 236 7.37 4.93 -7.59
C ALA A 236 6.09 4.60 -8.40
N GLY A 237 5.80 5.37 -9.46
CA GLY A 237 4.63 5.22 -10.33
C GLY A 237 3.30 5.55 -9.65
N ILE A 238 3.32 6.18 -8.46
CA ILE A 238 2.13 6.67 -7.77
C ILE A 238 2.06 8.19 -7.91
N LYS A 239 0.92 8.71 -8.35
CA LYS A 239 0.69 10.16 -8.45
C LYS A 239 0.53 10.78 -7.06
N LEU A 240 1.39 11.74 -6.73
CA LEU A 240 1.34 12.54 -5.51
C LEU A 240 1.30 14.02 -5.85
N ARG A 241 0.81 14.82 -4.88
CA ARG A 241 0.92 16.27 -4.93
C ARG A 241 2.38 16.68 -4.79
N THR A 242 2.82 17.59 -5.64
CA THR A 242 4.20 18.07 -5.67
C THR A 242 4.21 19.58 -5.78
N LEU A 243 5.02 20.24 -4.97
CA LEU A 243 5.17 21.69 -4.97
C LEU A 243 5.61 22.17 -6.36
N THR A 244 4.96 23.20 -6.91
CA THR A 244 5.35 23.75 -8.21
C THR A 244 6.71 24.44 -8.13
N LYS A 245 7.36 24.65 -9.28
CA LYS A 245 8.66 25.37 -9.33
C LYS A 245 8.56 26.79 -8.75
N VAL A 246 7.45 27.49 -9.03
CA VAL A 246 7.18 28.83 -8.48
C VAL A 246 7.03 28.77 -6.97
N ALA A 247 6.19 27.86 -6.47
CA ALA A 247 5.96 27.71 -5.04
C ALA A 247 7.22 27.26 -4.29
N LEU A 248 8.06 26.41 -4.90
CA LEU A 248 9.35 26.04 -4.34
C LEU A 248 10.30 27.24 -4.24
N SER A 249 10.31 28.13 -5.24
CA SER A 249 11.11 29.36 -5.19
C SER A 249 10.64 30.26 -4.05
N GLU A 250 9.33 30.47 -3.91
CA GLU A 250 8.75 31.27 -2.83
C GLU A 250 9.06 30.68 -1.45
N MET A 251 8.89 29.37 -1.28
CA MET A 251 9.19 28.69 -0.01
C MET A 251 10.68 28.69 0.30
N SER A 252 11.54 28.56 -0.71
CA SER A 252 12.99 28.67 -0.55
C SER A 252 13.41 30.06 -0.07
N SER A 253 12.78 31.12 -0.59
CA SER A 253 13.03 32.50 -0.12
C SER A 253 12.53 32.72 1.31
N LYS A 254 11.37 32.16 1.66
CA LYS A 254 10.74 32.32 2.99
C LYS A 254 11.43 31.48 4.08
N TYR A 255 11.94 30.31 3.71
CA TYR A 255 12.53 29.32 4.63
C TYR A 255 13.86 28.74 4.11
N PRO A 256 14.90 29.56 3.91
CA PRO A 256 16.11 29.16 3.19
C PRO A 256 16.84 27.95 3.79
N TYR A 257 16.83 27.80 5.11
CA TYR A 257 17.46 26.65 5.78
C TYR A 257 16.71 25.33 5.54
N GLU A 258 15.38 25.35 5.40
CA GLU A 258 14.57 24.14 5.22
C GLU A 258 14.64 23.62 3.78
N TYR A 259 14.85 24.53 2.82
CA TYR A 259 14.89 24.22 1.39
C TYR A 259 16.29 24.27 0.77
N SER A 260 17.32 24.38 1.61
CA SER A 260 18.71 24.41 1.14
C SER A 260 19.06 23.16 0.32
N GLY A 261 19.48 23.37 -0.92
CA GLY A 261 19.85 22.30 -1.86
C GLY A 261 18.67 21.47 -2.39
N ILE A 262 17.43 21.90 -2.15
CA ILE A 262 16.23 21.23 -2.67
C ILE A 262 15.90 21.79 -4.06
N SER A 263 15.71 20.89 -5.02
CA SER A 263 15.27 21.18 -6.38
C SER A 263 13.84 20.69 -6.61
N CYS A 264 13.21 21.17 -7.69
CA CYS A 264 11.90 20.69 -8.13
C CYS A 264 12.02 19.22 -8.60
N LEU A 265 10.97 18.43 -8.32
CA LEU A 265 10.89 17.06 -8.80
C LEU A 265 10.38 17.06 -10.24
N GLU A 266 11.27 16.78 -11.19
CA GLU A 266 10.91 16.79 -12.61
C GLU A 266 10.37 15.44 -13.09
N SER A 267 11.04 14.34 -12.72
CA SER A 267 10.70 12.95 -13.08
C SER A 267 10.75 12.03 -11.86
N ASP A 268 10.10 10.86 -11.96
CA ASP A 268 10.13 9.84 -10.89
C ASP A 268 11.57 9.31 -10.70
N PRO A 269 12.17 9.48 -9.51
CA PRO A 269 13.56 9.13 -9.28
C PRO A 269 13.73 7.67 -8.84
N ILE A 270 12.63 6.95 -8.55
CA ILE A 270 12.67 5.60 -8.00
C ILE A 270 12.58 4.58 -9.14
N PRO A 271 13.66 3.82 -9.42
CA PRO A 271 13.61 2.76 -10.42
C PRO A 271 12.57 1.71 -10.02
N LEU A 272 11.67 1.34 -10.94
CA LEU A 272 10.71 0.26 -10.75
C LEU A 272 11.23 -1.00 -11.42
N LEU A 273 11.71 -1.96 -10.62
CA LEU A 273 12.31 -3.21 -11.10
C LEU A 273 11.30 -4.37 -11.12
N TRP A 274 10.20 -4.24 -10.37
CA TRP A 274 9.16 -5.24 -10.18
C TRP A 274 7.79 -4.63 -10.53
N VAL A 275 7.57 -4.41 -11.83
CA VAL A 275 6.25 -4.06 -12.34
C VAL A 275 5.43 -5.34 -12.46
N ILE A 276 4.64 -5.66 -11.43
CA ILE A 276 3.59 -6.66 -11.54
C ILE A 276 2.52 -6.07 -12.48
N GLY A 277 2.62 -6.38 -13.77
CA GLY A 277 1.62 -6.06 -14.79
C GLY A 277 1.93 -4.89 -15.72
N SER A 278 2.85 -5.10 -16.67
CA SER A 278 2.50 -4.92 -18.07
C SER A 278 3.18 -6.05 -18.85
N SER A 279 2.40 -7.06 -19.16
CA SER A 279 2.73 -8.07 -20.16
C SER A 279 3.03 -7.33 -21.46
N THR A 280 4.31 -7.13 -21.74
CA THR A 280 4.85 -6.86 -23.07
C THR A 280 6.19 -7.54 -23.14
N ARG A 281 6.17 -8.82 -23.53
CA ARG A 281 6.74 -9.31 -24.78
C ARG A 281 6.10 -10.64 -25.12
#